data_AF-A0A920U083-F1
#
_entry.id   AF-A0A920U083-F1
#
_cell.length_a   1.000
_cell.length_b   1.000
_cell.length_c   1.000
_cell.angle_alpha   90.00
_cell.angle_beta   90.00
_cell.angle_gamma   90.00
#
_symmetry.space_group_name_H-M   'P 1'
#
loop_
_entity.id
_entity.type
_entity.pdbx_description
1 polymer ?
#
loop_
_entity_poly.entity_id
_entity_poly.type
_entity_poly.pdbx_seq_one_letter_code
_entity_poly.pdbx_strand_id
1 'polypeptide(L)'
;MNTSSTSINASINAEQRKLTVRWPSDIVHTFHYVWLRHNARCPDGMPNDTQVKIDLLPDDPESLVVESFEIKNDTLEIHWADNQIETTHNLPTLLNSAYDTATRRQRKPTPVLWHAGNTGEIPVYLFSDLDNLETILQIPLSVRDFGIARLKGVPLDLGPWQLWLNTSAVFI
;
A
#
# COMPACT_ATOMS: atom_id res chain seq x y z
N MET A 1 -28.00 -27.60 -3.74
CA MET A 1 -27.15 -26.46 -4.15
C MET A 1 -26.01 -26.39 -3.14
N ASN A 2 -24.84 -26.92 -3.48
CA ASN A 2 -23.66 -26.86 -2.60
C ASN A 2 -23.14 -25.42 -2.62
N THR A 3 -23.32 -24.69 -1.52
CA THR A 3 -22.52 -23.51 -1.24
C THR A 3 -21.10 -24.02 -1.02
N SER A 4 -20.26 -23.93 -2.06
CA SER A 4 -18.81 -24.03 -1.87
C SER A 4 -18.42 -22.88 -0.96
N SER A 5 -18.36 -23.15 0.35
CA SER A 5 -17.82 -22.23 1.33
C SER A 5 -16.36 -22.05 0.99
N THR A 6 -16.04 -20.98 0.26
CA THR A 6 -14.66 -20.59 -0.04
C THR A 6 -14.09 -19.97 1.24
N SER A 7 -13.86 -20.83 2.23
CA SER A 7 -13.45 -20.44 3.57
C SER A 7 -11.99 -20.01 3.54
N ILE A 8 -11.73 -18.76 3.93
CA ILE A 8 -10.38 -18.30 4.23
C ILE A 8 -9.92 -19.02 5.48
N ASN A 9 -8.76 -19.67 5.42
CA ASN A 9 -8.19 -20.41 6.55
C ASN A 9 -6.88 -19.75 6.97
N ALA A 10 -6.65 -19.65 8.28
CA ALA A 10 -5.36 -19.20 8.82
C ALA A 10 -4.73 -20.29 9.69
N SER A 11 -3.41 -20.30 9.76
CA SER A 11 -2.61 -21.23 10.55
C SER A 11 -1.40 -20.51 11.12
N ILE A 12 -0.93 -20.93 12.30
CA ILE A 12 0.24 -20.34 12.95
C ILE A 12 1.43 -21.29 12.93
N ASN A 13 2.62 -20.72 12.77
CA ASN A 13 3.90 -21.35 13.02
C ASN A 13 4.55 -20.57 14.17
N ALA A 14 4.37 -21.10 15.39
CA ALA A 14 4.86 -20.45 16.61
C ALA A 14 6.39 -20.38 16.66
N GLU A 15 7.09 -21.44 16.21
CA GLU A 15 8.57 -21.49 16.18
C GLU A 15 9.16 -20.38 15.31
N GLN A 16 8.54 -20.12 14.15
CA GLN A 16 8.97 -19.07 13.23
C GLN A 16 8.25 -17.74 13.44
N ARG A 17 7.33 -17.64 14.41
CA ARG A 17 6.52 -16.45 14.72
C ARG A 17 5.82 -15.88 13.49
N LYS A 18 5.15 -16.77 12.75
CA LYS A 18 4.48 -16.46 11.48
C LYS A 18 3.05 -16.97 11.48
N LEU A 19 2.15 -16.19 10.92
CA LEU A 19 0.79 -16.58 10.59
C LEU A 19 0.66 -16.71 9.07
N THR A 20 0.12 -17.83 8.61
CA THR A 20 -0.12 -18.11 7.19
C THR A 20 -1.60 -18.11 6.91
N VAL A 21 -2.04 -17.23 6.02
CA VAL A 21 -3.42 -17.12 5.53
C VAL A 21 -3.51 -17.79 4.16
N ARG A 22 -4.48 -18.68 3.99
CA ARG A 22 -4.83 -19.37 2.75
C ARG A 22 -6.14 -18.81 2.24
N TRP A 23 -6.10 -18.27 1.03
CA TRP A 23 -7.21 -17.60 0.38
C TRP A 23 -7.94 -18.57 -0.58
N PRO A 24 -9.22 -18.28 -0.90
CA PRO A 24 -10.04 -18.96 -1.90
C PRO A 24 -9.37 -19.39 -3.21
N SER A 25 -8.42 -18.60 -3.70
CA SER A 25 -7.80 -18.79 -5.02
C SER A 25 -6.50 -19.60 -4.98
N ASP A 26 -6.32 -20.47 -3.96
CA ASP A 26 -5.06 -21.18 -3.66
C ASP A 26 -3.86 -20.27 -3.39
N ILE A 27 -4.12 -18.97 -3.19
CA ILE A 27 -3.11 -17.99 -2.81
C ILE A 27 -2.78 -18.21 -1.34
N VAL A 28 -1.49 -18.19 -1.02
CA VAL A 28 -1.00 -18.34 0.35
C VAL A 28 -0.08 -17.17 0.67
N HIS A 29 -0.37 -16.49 1.78
CA HIS A 29 0.44 -15.38 2.27
C HIS A 29 0.87 -15.62 3.72
N THR A 30 2.13 -15.30 4.01
CA THR A 30 2.72 -15.47 5.34
C THR A 30 3.09 -14.11 5.93
N PHE A 31 2.69 -13.88 7.17
CA PHE A 31 2.87 -12.65 7.91
C PHE A 31 3.58 -12.94 9.24
N HIS A 32 4.68 -12.23 9.51
CA HIS A 32 5.38 -12.25 10.79
C HIS A 32 4.55 -11.58 11.88
N TYR A 33 4.65 -12.08 13.11
CA TYR A 33 3.94 -11.56 14.28
C TYR A 33 4.23 -10.07 14.53
N VAL A 34 5.51 -9.68 14.45
CA VAL A 34 5.92 -8.26 14.56
C VAL A 34 5.20 -7.38 13.54
N TRP A 35 5.07 -7.85 12.30
CA TRP A 35 4.38 -7.07 11.26
C TRP A 35 2.89 -6.96 11.55
N LEU A 36 2.24 -8.05 11.97
CA LEU A 36 0.83 -8.03 12.37
C LEU A 36 0.63 -7.08 13.53
N ARG A 37 1.40 -7.22 14.60
CA ARG A 37 1.34 -6.34 15.76
C ARG A 37 1.51 -4.86 15.41
N HIS A 38 2.48 -4.55 14.56
CA HIS A 38 2.75 -3.18 14.16
C HIS A 38 1.68 -2.60 13.20
N ASN A 39 0.97 -3.42 12.43
CA ASN A 39 -0.07 -2.97 11.48
C ASN A 39 -1.51 -3.31 11.95
N ALA A 40 -1.64 -3.69 13.22
CA ALA A 40 -2.90 -4.05 13.85
C ALA A 40 -3.80 -2.85 14.08
N ARG A 41 -5.10 -3.11 14.25
CA ARG A 41 -6.02 -2.16 14.89
C ARG A 41 -6.44 -2.74 16.24
N CYS A 42 -6.63 -1.91 17.26
CA CYS A 42 -7.20 -2.39 18.53
C CYS A 42 -8.73 -2.19 18.50
N PRO A 43 -9.53 -3.19 18.93
CA PRO A 43 -10.99 -3.06 19.02
C PRO A 43 -11.43 -1.88 19.89
N ASP A 44 -10.69 -1.58 20.96
CA ASP A 44 -10.95 -0.48 21.90
C ASP A 44 -10.62 0.92 21.32
N GLY A 45 -10.36 1.01 20.01
CA GLY A 45 -10.27 2.29 19.32
C GLY A 45 -8.99 3.10 19.62
N MET A 46 -7.90 2.44 20.04
CA MET A 46 -6.59 3.11 19.98
C MET A 46 -6.27 3.44 18.52
N PRO A 47 -5.99 4.71 18.19
CA PRO A 47 -6.28 5.21 16.86
C PRO A 47 -5.15 4.91 15.89
N ASN A 48 -5.19 3.74 15.24
CA ASN A 48 -4.45 3.54 13.99
C ASN A 48 -5.18 4.14 12.76
N ASP A 49 -6.22 4.94 12.98
CA ASP A 49 -6.85 5.85 12.01
C ASP A 49 -6.54 7.35 12.28
N THR A 50 -5.71 7.69 13.28
CA THR A 50 -5.20 9.08 13.45
C THR A 50 -3.76 9.20 12.96
N GLN A 51 -3.28 10.45 12.81
CA GLN A 51 -1.90 10.77 12.41
C GLN A 51 -0.83 10.29 13.42
N VAL A 52 -1.22 9.75 14.57
CA VAL A 52 -0.31 9.29 15.62
C VAL A 52 -0.48 7.78 15.79
N LYS A 53 0.48 7.04 15.24
CA LYS A 53 0.59 5.60 15.44
C LYS A 53 1.12 5.33 16.85
N ILE A 54 0.31 4.68 17.69
CA ILE A 54 0.78 4.13 18.96
C ILE A 54 1.55 2.85 18.61
N ASP A 55 2.81 2.76 19.02
CA ASP A 55 3.57 1.54 18.82
C ASP A 55 3.09 0.49 19.82
N LEU A 56 2.56 -0.61 19.30
CA LEU A 56 2.08 -1.76 20.07
C LEU A 56 3.15 -2.83 20.21
N LEU A 57 4.35 -2.57 19.69
CA LEU A 57 5.47 -3.49 19.79
C LEU A 57 6.01 -3.49 21.23
N PRO A 58 6.15 -4.67 21.86
CA PRO A 58 6.84 -4.77 23.14
C PRO A 58 8.33 -4.49 22.96
N ASP A 59 8.99 -4.10 24.07
CA ASP A 59 10.44 -3.85 24.10
C ASP A 59 11.25 -5.10 23.66
N ASP A 60 10.73 -6.29 23.99
CA ASP A 60 11.27 -7.56 23.55
C ASP A 60 10.36 -8.21 22.48
N PRO A 61 10.78 -8.27 21.20
CA PRO A 61 10.04 -8.95 20.14
C PRO A 61 9.83 -10.45 20.41
N GLU A 62 10.66 -11.08 21.25
CA GLU A 62 10.52 -12.48 21.60
C GLU A 62 9.35 -12.76 22.56
N SER A 63 8.81 -11.72 23.19
CA SER A 63 7.60 -11.83 24.01
C SER A 63 6.30 -11.93 23.19
N LEU A 64 6.35 -11.64 21.88
CA LEU A 64 5.20 -11.73 20.99
C LEU A 64 4.79 -13.19 20.75
N VAL A 65 3.71 -13.59 21.43
CA VAL A 65 3.11 -14.92 21.32
C VAL A 65 1.62 -14.76 21.04
N VAL A 66 1.12 -15.49 20.05
CA VAL A 66 -0.31 -15.58 19.74
C VAL A 66 -0.92 -16.63 20.67
N GLU A 67 -1.88 -16.21 21.49
CA GLU A 67 -2.64 -17.10 22.37
C GLU A 67 -3.76 -17.80 21.59
N SER A 68 -4.51 -17.03 20.81
CA SER A 68 -5.54 -17.54 19.92
C SER A 68 -5.77 -16.58 18.75
N PHE A 69 -6.39 -17.07 17.68
CA PHE A 69 -6.83 -16.24 16.57
C PHE A 69 -8.14 -16.77 16.02
N GLU A 70 -8.96 -15.88 15.49
CA GLU A 70 -10.24 -16.22 14.88
C GLU A 70 -10.47 -15.36 13.64
N ILE A 71 -11.22 -15.88 12.67
CA ILE A 71 -11.68 -15.11 11.53
C ILE A 71 -13.18 -14.89 11.65
N LYS A 72 -13.61 -13.65 11.90
CA LYS A 72 -15.01 -13.24 11.98
C LYS A 72 -15.28 -12.12 10.99
N ASN A 73 -16.36 -12.22 10.21
CA ASN A 73 -16.86 -11.13 9.34
C ASN A 73 -15.75 -10.42 8.52
N ASP A 74 -14.98 -11.17 7.74
CA ASP A 74 -13.85 -10.66 6.95
C ASP A 74 -12.74 -9.96 7.75
N THR A 75 -12.62 -10.28 9.03
CA THR A 75 -11.61 -9.74 9.94
C THR A 75 -10.89 -10.88 10.64
N LEU A 76 -9.57 -10.82 10.66
CA LEU A 76 -8.70 -11.67 11.46
C LEU A 76 -8.50 -11.00 12.83
N GLU A 77 -9.02 -11.64 13.86
CA GLU A 77 -8.87 -11.28 15.27
C GLU A 77 -7.71 -12.11 15.85
N ILE A 78 -6.78 -11.48 16.55
CA ILE A 78 -5.63 -12.12 17.17
C ILE A 78 -5.58 -11.69 18.63
N HIS A 79 -5.64 -12.66 19.52
CA HIS A 79 -5.39 -12.48 20.94
C HIS A 79 -3.92 -12.79 21.23
N TRP A 80 -3.24 -11.82 21.80
CA TRP A 80 -1.84 -11.96 22.15
C TRP A 80 -1.68 -12.29 23.63
N ALA A 81 -0.74 -13.17 23.94
CA ALA A 81 -0.45 -13.53 25.32
C ALA A 81 0.19 -12.36 26.09
N ASP A 82 0.81 -11.41 25.40
CA ASP A 82 1.40 -10.21 26.00
C ASP A 82 0.32 -9.19 26.36
N ASN A 83 0.25 -8.86 27.65
CA ASN A 83 -0.64 -7.83 28.20
C ASN A 83 -2.13 -8.01 27.84
N GLN A 84 -2.54 -9.22 27.42
CA GLN A 84 -3.91 -9.56 27.01
C GLN A 84 -4.45 -8.61 25.93
N ILE A 85 -3.59 -8.19 25.01
CA ILE A 85 -3.96 -7.25 23.97
C ILE A 85 -4.63 -8.00 22.81
N GLU A 86 -5.71 -7.43 22.30
CA GLU A 86 -6.41 -7.93 21.12
C GLU A 86 -6.15 -7.02 19.92
N THR A 87 -5.91 -7.63 18.77
CA THR A 87 -5.72 -6.91 17.51
C THR A 87 -6.60 -7.45 16.40
N THR A 88 -7.11 -6.56 15.57
CA THR A 88 -7.94 -6.88 14.42
C THR A 88 -7.28 -6.46 13.11
N HIS A 89 -7.51 -7.27 12.08
CA HIS A 89 -7.02 -7.03 10.74
C HIS A 89 -8.09 -7.34 9.69
N ASN A 90 -8.47 -6.33 8.91
CA ASN A 90 -9.36 -6.56 7.77
C ASN A 90 -8.68 -7.43 6.70
N LEU A 91 -9.34 -8.51 6.28
CA LEU A 91 -8.79 -9.50 5.35
C LEU A 91 -8.46 -8.91 3.97
N PRO A 92 -9.33 -8.10 3.32
CA PRO A 92 -8.98 -7.38 2.09
C PRO A 92 -7.70 -6.54 2.22
N THR A 93 -7.53 -5.81 3.32
CA THR A 93 -6.30 -5.04 3.59
C THR A 93 -5.09 -5.95 3.76
N LEU A 94 -5.24 -7.08 4.44
CA LEU A 94 -4.18 -8.06 4.65
C LEU A 94 -3.71 -8.66 3.31
N LEU A 95 -4.65 -9.04 2.44
CA LEU A 95 -4.40 -9.52 1.09
C LEU A 95 -3.60 -8.47 0.28
N ASN A 96 -4.05 -7.22 0.31
CA ASN A 96 -3.39 -6.10 -0.36
C ASN A 96 -2.07 -5.69 0.27
N SER A 97 -1.74 -6.17 1.46
CA SER A 97 -0.50 -5.87 2.21
C SER A 97 0.52 -7.01 2.19
N ALA A 98 0.17 -8.17 1.63
CA ALA A 98 1.06 -9.32 1.48
C ALA A 98 2.44 -8.93 0.93
N TYR A 99 3.51 -9.32 1.61
CA TYR A 99 4.84 -8.80 1.31
C TYR A 99 5.81 -9.88 0.88
N ASP A 100 5.31 -10.99 0.35
CA ASP A 100 6.14 -11.92 -0.40
C ASP A 100 6.77 -11.22 -1.62
N THR A 101 7.87 -11.79 -2.08
CA THR A 101 8.75 -11.17 -3.07
C THR A 101 8.04 -10.87 -4.38
N ALA A 102 7.06 -11.69 -4.79
CA ALA A 102 6.30 -11.47 -6.01
C ALA A 102 5.34 -10.28 -5.86
N THR A 103 4.58 -10.22 -4.76
CA THR A 103 3.65 -9.12 -4.49
C THR A 103 4.37 -7.79 -4.31
N ARG A 104 5.55 -7.77 -3.64
CA ARG A 104 6.37 -6.54 -3.53
C ARG A 104 6.84 -6.02 -4.88
N ARG A 105 7.16 -6.90 -5.82
CA ARG A 105 7.57 -6.51 -7.18
C ARG A 105 6.38 -5.92 -7.95
N GLN A 106 5.19 -6.50 -7.82
CA GLN A 106 3.98 -5.99 -8.46
C GLN A 106 3.55 -4.60 -7.94
N ARG A 107 3.84 -4.28 -6.68
CA ARG A 107 3.56 -2.94 -6.10
C ARG A 107 4.50 -1.84 -6.58
N LYS A 108 5.67 -2.20 -7.14
CA LYS A 108 6.59 -1.18 -7.65
C LYS A 108 6.05 -0.69 -9.00
N PRO A 109 5.83 0.63 -9.16
CA PRO A 109 5.59 1.18 -10.48
C PRO A 109 6.71 0.72 -11.41
N THR A 110 6.35 0.22 -12.59
CA THR A 110 7.32 -0.14 -13.61
C THR A 110 7.48 1.08 -14.51
N PRO A 111 8.63 1.78 -14.46
CA PRO A 111 8.81 2.95 -15.29
C PRO A 111 8.78 2.60 -16.77
N VAL A 112 8.21 3.47 -17.58
CA VAL A 112 8.26 3.43 -19.03
C VAL A 112 9.55 4.09 -19.47
N LEU A 113 10.46 3.28 -20.03
CA LEU A 113 11.74 3.79 -20.55
C LEU A 113 11.51 4.53 -21.87
N TRP A 114 12.10 5.72 -21.97
CA TRP A 114 12.06 6.55 -23.17
C TRP A 114 13.47 7.03 -23.53
N HIS A 115 13.66 7.31 -24.80
CA HIS A 115 14.89 7.84 -25.39
C HIS A 115 14.57 9.01 -26.31
N ALA A 116 15.59 9.71 -26.79
CA ALA A 116 15.42 10.89 -27.65
C ALA A 116 14.57 10.65 -28.91
N GLY A 117 14.46 9.39 -29.36
CA GLY A 117 13.72 8.97 -30.55
C GLY A 117 12.23 8.71 -30.33
N ASN A 118 11.75 8.59 -29.09
CA ASN A 118 10.34 8.31 -28.78
C ASN A 118 9.77 9.27 -27.70
N THR A 119 10.31 10.48 -27.60
CA THR A 119 9.82 11.53 -26.68
C THR A 119 8.36 11.93 -26.91
N GLY A 120 7.76 11.54 -28.05
CA GLY A 120 6.33 11.68 -28.32
C GLY A 120 5.43 10.77 -27.47
N GLU A 121 5.98 9.73 -26.85
CA GLU A 121 5.24 8.85 -25.94
C GLU A 121 4.99 9.51 -24.57
N ILE A 122 5.79 10.53 -24.22
CA ILE A 122 5.65 11.26 -22.96
C ILE A 122 4.39 12.16 -23.04
N PRO A 123 3.40 11.98 -22.14
CA PRO A 123 2.17 12.75 -22.16
C PRO A 123 2.40 14.26 -22.04
N VAL A 124 1.58 15.04 -22.76
CA VAL A 124 1.57 16.50 -22.72
C VAL A 124 0.22 16.99 -22.21
N TYR A 125 0.26 17.78 -21.14
CA TYR A 125 -0.90 18.37 -20.50
C TYR A 125 -0.99 19.86 -20.83
N LEU A 126 -2.20 20.40 -20.91
CA LEU A 126 -2.42 21.84 -21.08
C LEU A 126 -2.52 22.50 -19.71
N PHE A 127 -1.91 23.67 -19.57
CA PHE A 127 -2.00 24.47 -18.34
C PHE A 127 -3.44 24.92 -18.06
N SER A 128 -4.24 25.12 -19.11
CA SER A 128 -5.67 25.44 -18.99
C SER A 128 -6.47 24.37 -18.26
N ASP A 129 -6.00 23.13 -18.27
CA ASP A 129 -6.73 21.97 -17.76
C ASP A 129 -6.34 21.63 -16.31
N LEU A 130 -5.56 22.50 -15.65
CA LEU A 130 -5.14 22.36 -14.25
C LEU A 130 -6.24 22.74 -13.24
N ASP A 131 -7.45 23.01 -13.71
CA ASP A 131 -8.67 23.06 -12.91
C ASP A 131 -9.40 21.70 -12.87
N ASN A 132 -9.05 20.79 -13.78
CA ASN A 132 -9.61 19.44 -13.84
C ASN A 132 -8.81 18.49 -12.94
N LEU A 133 -9.51 17.92 -11.95
CA LEU A 133 -8.93 16.96 -10.99
C LEU A 133 -8.34 15.71 -11.67
N GLU A 134 -8.94 15.24 -12.77
CA GLU A 134 -8.41 14.10 -13.52
C GLU A 134 -7.04 14.44 -14.13
N THR A 135 -6.91 15.61 -14.77
CA THR A 135 -5.63 16.10 -15.32
C THR A 135 -4.59 16.25 -14.21
N ILE A 136 -4.97 16.83 -13.08
CA ILE A 136 -4.10 16.98 -11.92
C ILE A 136 -3.59 15.63 -11.42
N LEU A 137 -4.43 14.59 -11.39
CA LEU A 137 -4.03 13.23 -11.01
C LEU A 137 -3.12 12.57 -12.05
N GLN A 138 -3.34 12.82 -13.34
CA GLN A 138 -2.54 12.21 -14.40
C GLN A 138 -1.09 12.73 -14.45
N ILE A 139 -0.84 13.97 -14.05
CA ILE A 139 0.52 14.56 -14.02
C ILE A 139 1.48 13.76 -13.11
N PRO A 140 1.21 13.52 -11.81
CA PRO A 140 2.10 12.73 -10.97
C PRO A 140 2.17 11.26 -11.38
N LEU A 141 1.14 10.70 -12.03
CA LEU A 141 1.21 9.36 -12.62
C LEU A 141 2.20 9.34 -13.80
N SER A 142 2.22 10.37 -14.64
CA SER A 142 3.23 10.51 -15.69
C SER A 142 4.64 10.68 -15.12
N VAL A 143 4.82 11.43 -14.03
CA VAL A 143 6.13 11.50 -13.34
C VAL A 143 6.52 10.14 -12.78
N ARG A 144 5.59 9.41 -12.17
CA ARG A 144 5.84 8.04 -11.68
C ARG A 144 6.27 7.09 -12.80
N ASP A 145 5.64 7.20 -13.97
CA ASP A 145 5.83 6.26 -15.06
C ASP A 145 7.03 6.65 -15.95
N PHE A 146 7.15 7.91 -16.35
CA PHE A 146 8.20 8.38 -17.25
C PHE A 146 9.35 9.10 -16.53
N GLY A 147 9.21 9.44 -15.25
CA GLY A 147 10.15 10.31 -14.52
C GLY A 147 10.02 11.80 -14.86
N ILE A 148 9.04 12.16 -15.70
CA ILE A 148 8.82 13.50 -16.26
C ILE A 148 7.35 13.64 -16.67
N ALA A 149 6.82 14.85 -16.55
CA ALA A 149 5.58 15.26 -17.22
C ALA A 149 5.89 16.47 -18.10
N ARG A 150 5.02 16.77 -19.08
CA ARG A 150 5.17 17.96 -19.94
C ARG A 150 3.92 18.80 -19.84
N LEU A 151 4.08 20.08 -19.49
CA LEU A 151 3.00 21.06 -19.61
C LEU A 151 3.20 21.99 -20.81
N LYS A 152 2.09 22.39 -21.42
CA LYS A 152 2.01 23.33 -22.54
C LYS A 152 1.04 24.45 -22.24
N GLY A 153 1.33 25.65 -22.77
CA GLY A 153 0.44 26.81 -22.62
C GLY A 153 0.54 27.50 -21.27
N VAL A 154 1.67 27.36 -20.57
CA VAL A 154 1.88 28.05 -19.30
C VAL A 154 2.13 29.54 -19.57
N PRO A 155 1.45 30.46 -18.86
CA PRO A 155 1.65 31.90 -19.01
C PRO A 155 3.10 32.34 -18.73
N LEU A 156 3.63 33.24 -19.57
CA LEU A 156 5.02 33.72 -19.52
C LEU A 156 5.27 34.83 -18.48
N ASP A 157 4.21 35.40 -17.94
CA ASP A 157 4.22 36.41 -16.87
C ASP A 157 4.52 35.81 -15.48
N LEU A 158 4.39 34.48 -15.35
CA LEU A 158 5.02 33.70 -14.28
C LEU A 158 6.51 33.55 -14.62
N GLY A 159 7.38 34.31 -13.94
CA GLY A 159 8.75 34.60 -14.37
C GLY A 159 9.67 33.39 -14.69
N PRO A 160 10.77 33.61 -15.43
CA PRO A 160 11.59 32.58 -16.10
C PRO A 160 12.42 31.64 -15.21
N TRP A 161 12.41 31.79 -13.87
CA TRP A 161 12.93 30.79 -12.91
C TRP A 161 11.83 29.88 -12.35
N GLN A 162 10.55 30.20 -12.59
CA GLN A 162 9.37 29.39 -12.27
C GLN A 162 8.92 28.49 -13.44
N LEU A 163 9.42 28.75 -14.66
CA LEU A 163 9.12 28.03 -15.90
C LEU A 163 10.35 28.07 -16.81
N TRP A 164 11.10 26.98 -16.97
CA TRP A 164 12.17 26.89 -17.98
C TRP A 164 11.58 26.70 -19.39
N LEU A 165 11.00 27.80 -19.89
CA LEU A 165 10.85 28.24 -21.28
C LEU A 165 10.71 27.16 -22.37
N ASN A 166 9.44 26.96 -22.76
CA ASN A 166 8.95 26.65 -24.12
C ASN A 166 8.99 25.24 -24.70
N THR A 167 9.31 24.18 -23.96
CA THR A 167 8.61 22.89 -24.10
C THR A 167 8.84 22.06 -22.85
N SER A 168 7.77 21.54 -22.24
CA SER A 168 7.85 20.57 -21.13
C SER A 168 8.35 21.14 -19.80
N ALA A 169 7.44 21.64 -18.97
CA ALA A 169 7.75 21.78 -17.55
C ALA A 169 7.96 20.39 -16.95
N VAL A 170 9.21 20.05 -16.62
CA VAL A 170 9.61 18.77 -15.99
C VAL A 170 9.40 18.90 -14.49
N PHE A 171 8.47 18.14 -13.94
CA PHE A 171 8.41 17.88 -12.50
C PHE A 171 9.39 16.73 -12.20
N ILE A 172 10.41 16.99 -11.39
CA ILE A 172 11.37 16.00 -10.85
C ILE A 172 11.07 15.80 -9.37
#